data_AF-A0A2R6NAK4-F1
#
_entry.id   AF-A0A2R6NAK4-F1
#
_cell.length_a   1.000
_cell.length_b   1.000
_cell.length_c   1.000
_cell.angle_alpha   90.00
_cell.angle_beta   90.00
_cell.angle_gamma   90.00
#
_symmetry.space_group_name_H-M   'P 1'
#
loop_
_entity.id
_entity.type
_entity.pdbx_description
1 polymer ?
#
loop_
_entity_poly.entity_id
_entity_poly.type
_entity_poly.pdbx_seq_one_letter_code
_entity_poly.pdbx_strand_id
1 'polypeptide(L)'
;EHAAGLVTRDETFVEAARTGYTEQWDDADEFRLRTPPLSRVHETLGDEFGPDVRADFERMRTALGTQRGDGEIDEVVVSLLAAAKNEQLLYDISTWGEHVGVASRATFSRKKATLEEGGLIDTEKVPIDVGRPRLRLLLGDERLHEADTDELVSVAGSMLSTAGS
;
A
#
# COMPACT_ATOMS: atom_id res chain seq x y z
N GLU A 1 -0.30 -25.97 -10.48
CA GLU A 1 -1.70 -26.46 -10.59
C GLU A 1 -2.32 -25.84 -11.82
N HIS A 2 -2.85 -26.66 -12.74
CA HIS A 2 -3.63 -26.16 -13.87
C HIS A 2 -5.10 -26.46 -13.57
N ALA A 3 -5.90 -25.43 -13.30
CA ALA A 3 -7.35 -25.58 -13.32
C ALA A 3 -7.78 -25.76 -14.80
N ALA A 4 -8.10 -27.00 -15.19
CA ALA A 4 -8.77 -27.23 -16.46
C ALA A 4 -10.26 -26.92 -16.25
N GLY A 5 -10.74 -25.83 -16.87
CA GLY A 5 -12.17 -25.50 -16.85
C GLY A 5 -12.98 -26.60 -17.53
N LEU A 6 -14.11 -26.99 -16.93
CA LEU A 6 -15.09 -27.84 -17.59
C LEU A 6 -15.71 -27.07 -18.77
N VAL A 7 -15.67 -27.66 -19.97
CA VAL A 7 -16.17 -27.02 -21.20
C VAL A 7 -17.33 -27.82 -21.75
N THR A 8 -18.42 -27.15 -22.13
CA THR A 8 -19.57 -27.76 -22.83
C THR A 8 -20.12 -26.79 -23.87
N ARG A 9 -20.77 -27.33 -24.90
CA ARG A 9 -21.53 -26.57 -25.92
C ARG A 9 -23.03 -26.76 -25.78
N ASP A 10 -23.46 -27.43 -24.72
CA ASP A 10 -24.88 -27.56 -24.39
C ASP A 10 -25.40 -26.19 -23.92
N GLU A 11 -26.07 -25.47 -24.81
CA GLU A 11 -26.55 -24.11 -24.56
C GLU A 11 -27.56 -24.08 -23.41
N THR A 12 -28.43 -25.10 -23.29
CA THR A 12 -29.42 -25.19 -22.22
C THR A 12 -28.75 -25.36 -20.87
N PHE A 13 -27.73 -26.21 -20.79
CA PHE A 13 -26.95 -26.37 -19.55
C PHE A 13 -26.18 -25.09 -19.19
N VAL A 14 -25.55 -24.43 -20.17
CA VAL A 14 -24.82 -23.17 -19.95
C VAL A 14 -25.75 -22.07 -19.46
N GLU A 15 -26.93 -21.94 -20.06
CA GLU A 15 -27.94 -20.97 -19.64
C GLU A 15 -28.42 -21.25 -18.21
N ALA A 16 -28.78 -22.50 -17.89
CA ALA A 16 -29.23 -22.88 -16.55
C ALA A 16 -28.17 -22.60 -15.48
N ALA A 17 -26.89 -22.93 -15.75
CA ALA A 17 -25.79 -22.64 -14.84
C ALA A 17 -25.61 -21.14 -14.65
N ARG A 18 -25.65 -20.36 -15.74
CA ARG A 18 -25.49 -18.91 -15.69
C ARG A 18 -26.61 -18.24 -14.90
N THR A 19 -27.87 -18.63 -15.17
CA THR A 19 -29.04 -18.14 -14.44
C THR A 19 -28.94 -18.46 -12.95
N GLY A 20 -28.63 -19.71 -12.58
CA GLY A 20 -28.52 -20.09 -11.18
C GLY A 20 -27.47 -19.28 -10.40
N TYR A 21 -26.31 -19.01 -11.00
CA TYR A 21 -25.29 -18.16 -10.36
C TYR A 21 -25.64 -16.67 -10.37
N THR A 22 -26.34 -16.18 -11.40
CA THR A 22 -26.82 -14.78 -11.43
C THR A 22 -27.89 -14.56 -10.38
N GLU A 23 -28.89 -15.44 -10.24
CA GLU A 23 -29.91 -15.38 -9.19
C GLU A 23 -29.27 -15.44 -7.80
N GLN A 24 -28.31 -16.36 -7.59
CA GLN A 24 -27.60 -16.44 -6.32
C GLN A 24 -26.78 -15.18 -6.01
N TRP A 25 -26.21 -14.53 -7.04
CA TRP A 25 -25.50 -13.27 -6.87
C TRP A 25 -26.44 -12.11 -6.55
N ASP A 26 -27.58 -12.02 -7.24
CA ASP A 26 -28.58 -10.96 -7.05
C ASP A 26 -29.28 -11.06 -5.68
N ASP A 27 -29.46 -12.28 -5.18
CA ASP A 27 -30.03 -12.55 -3.85
C ASP A 27 -29.01 -12.45 -2.70
N ALA A 28 -27.71 -12.31 -3.01
CA ALA A 28 -26.68 -12.27 -1.99
C ALA A 28 -26.65 -10.92 -1.24
N ASP A 29 -26.37 -10.99 0.07
CA ASP A 29 -26.16 -9.80 0.88
C ASP A 29 -24.91 -9.02 0.43
N GLU A 30 -25.05 -7.70 0.28
CA GLU A 30 -23.92 -6.84 -0.06
C GLU A 30 -22.94 -6.77 1.12
N PHE A 31 -21.71 -7.26 0.91
CA PHE A 31 -20.64 -7.13 1.88
C PHE A 31 -19.71 -5.96 1.53
N ARG A 32 -19.63 -4.96 2.41
CA ARG A 32 -18.65 -3.88 2.26
C ARG A 32 -17.26 -4.34 2.70
N LEU A 33 -16.37 -4.51 1.73
CA LEU A 33 -14.95 -4.63 1.98
C LEU A 33 -14.44 -3.34 2.63
N ARG A 34 -13.73 -3.48 3.74
CA ARG A 34 -13.09 -2.33 4.42
C ARG A 34 -11.85 -1.84 3.70
N THR A 35 -11.25 -2.70 2.87
CA THR A 35 -10.06 -2.38 2.07
C THR A 35 -10.48 -1.70 0.77
N PRO A 36 -9.91 -0.53 0.44
CA PRO A 36 -10.21 0.13 -0.81
C PRO A 36 -9.72 -0.68 -2.02
N PRO A 37 -10.40 -0.57 -3.18
CA PRO A 37 -9.88 -1.12 -4.42
C PRO A 37 -8.51 -0.56 -4.74
N LEU A 38 -7.60 -1.43 -5.19
CA LEU A 38 -6.24 -1.03 -5.55
C LEU A 38 -6.21 0.06 -6.63
N SER A 39 -7.13 0.00 -7.59
CA SER A 39 -7.29 1.03 -8.63
C SER A 39 -7.55 2.42 -8.04
N ARG A 40 -8.41 2.50 -7.02
CA ARG A 40 -8.71 3.76 -6.31
C ARG A 40 -7.49 4.29 -5.57
N VAL A 41 -6.72 3.40 -4.94
CA VAL A 41 -5.45 3.78 -4.28
C VAL A 41 -4.48 4.39 -5.29
N HIS A 42 -4.30 3.76 -6.46
CA HIS A 42 -3.36 4.26 -7.47
C HIS A 42 -3.80 5.56 -8.11
N GLU A 43 -5.07 5.69 -8.48
CA GLU A 43 -5.61 6.92 -9.05
C GLU A 43 -5.41 8.08 -8.07
N THR A 44 -5.87 7.92 -6.83
CA THR A 44 -5.79 8.99 -5.83
C THR A 44 -4.37 9.30 -5.35
N LEU A 45 -3.44 8.33 -5.34
CA LEU A 45 -2.01 8.61 -5.11
C LEU A 45 -1.45 9.52 -6.21
N GLY A 46 -1.78 9.21 -7.47
CA GLY A 46 -1.35 9.99 -8.61
C GLY A 46 -1.92 11.41 -8.60
N ASP A 47 -3.18 11.55 -8.22
CA ASP A 47 -3.86 12.84 -8.15
C ASP A 47 -3.33 13.71 -7.00
N GLU A 48 -3.08 13.13 -5.82
CA GLU A 48 -2.68 13.88 -4.62
C GLU A 48 -1.17 14.19 -4.58
N PHE A 49 -0.33 13.23 -4.97
CA PHE A 49 1.13 13.31 -4.80
C PHE A 49 1.93 13.27 -6.10
N GLY A 50 1.25 13.11 -7.24
CA GLY A 50 1.87 13.07 -8.56
C GLY A 50 2.30 11.67 -9.02
N PRO A 51 2.75 11.58 -10.28
CA PRO A 51 3.01 10.30 -10.95
C PRO A 51 4.20 9.53 -10.36
N ASP A 52 5.20 10.22 -9.80
CA ASP A 52 6.41 9.60 -9.26
C ASP A 52 6.11 8.79 -7.99
N VAL A 53 5.37 9.39 -7.05
CA VAL A 53 4.90 8.70 -5.83
C VAL A 53 4.04 7.49 -6.18
N ARG A 54 3.14 7.63 -7.16
CA ARG A 54 2.32 6.51 -7.64
C ARG A 54 3.18 5.39 -8.22
N ALA A 55 4.14 5.73 -9.08
CA ALA A 55 5.01 4.76 -9.72
C ALA A 55 5.89 4.02 -8.69
N ASP A 56 6.40 4.74 -7.69
CA ASP A 56 7.21 4.13 -6.64
C ASP A 56 6.41 3.22 -5.72
N PHE A 57 5.21 3.64 -5.31
CA PHE A 57 4.28 2.79 -4.58
C PHE A 57 4.00 1.48 -5.32
N GLU A 58 3.72 1.56 -6.62
CA GLU A 58 3.41 0.39 -7.46
C GLU A 58 4.57 -0.60 -7.60
N ARG A 59 5.80 -0.08 -7.77
CA ARG A 59 7.00 -0.91 -7.84
C ARG A 59 7.22 -1.64 -6.50
N MET A 60 7.18 -0.90 -5.39
CA MET A 60 7.34 -1.47 -4.04
C MET A 60 6.26 -2.50 -3.73
N ARG A 61 4.98 -2.18 -4.00
CA ARG A 61 3.85 -3.11 -3.77
C ARG A 61 3.96 -4.37 -4.63
N THR A 62 4.40 -4.23 -5.89
CA THR A 62 4.62 -5.37 -6.78
C THR A 62 5.74 -6.26 -6.25
N ALA A 63 6.85 -5.68 -5.79
CA ALA A 63 7.94 -6.42 -5.17
C ALA A 63 7.46 -7.18 -3.91
N LEU A 64 6.67 -6.53 -3.05
CA LEU A 64 6.06 -7.14 -1.86
C LEU A 64 5.21 -8.36 -2.22
N GLY A 65 4.38 -8.28 -3.27
CA GLY A 65 3.53 -9.39 -3.72
C GLY A 65 4.31 -10.61 -4.25
N THR A 66 5.56 -10.43 -4.67
CA THR A 66 6.42 -11.53 -5.14
C THR A 66 7.20 -12.20 -4.02
N GLN A 67 7.49 -11.48 -2.93
CA GLN A 67 8.13 -12.03 -1.75
C GLN A 67 7.05 -12.66 -0.85
N ARG A 68 7.00 -14.00 -0.79
CA ARG A 68 6.28 -14.66 0.32
C ARG A 68 7.06 -14.38 1.60
N GLY A 69 6.75 -13.28 2.29
CA GLY A 69 7.57 -12.78 3.41
C GLY A 69 6.77 -12.00 4.44
N ASP A 70 7.33 -11.99 5.66
CA ASP A 70 6.73 -11.67 6.96
C ASP A 70 5.83 -10.42 7.02
N GLY A 71 4.79 -10.46 7.86
CA GLY A 71 3.74 -9.43 7.98
C GLY A 71 4.19 -8.08 8.54
N GLU A 72 5.48 -7.75 8.52
CA GLU A 72 6.03 -6.48 9.00
C GLU A 72 5.83 -5.36 7.97
N ILE A 73 6.00 -5.66 6.68
CA ILE A 73 5.75 -4.72 5.57
C ILE A 73 4.32 -4.91 5.06
N ASP A 74 3.48 -3.91 5.28
CA ASP A 74 2.13 -3.84 4.75
C ASP A 74 1.95 -2.60 3.85
N GLU A 75 0.76 -2.40 3.30
CA GLU A 75 0.45 -1.28 2.42
C GLU A 75 0.67 0.09 3.07
N VAL A 76 0.54 0.20 4.40
CA VAL A 76 0.82 1.45 5.13
C VAL A 76 2.31 1.72 5.13
N VAL A 77 3.13 0.69 5.38
CA VAL A 77 4.60 0.80 5.29
C VAL A 77 5.04 1.16 3.88
N VAL A 78 4.50 0.50 2.85
CA VAL A 78 4.81 0.84 1.45
C VAL A 78 4.43 2.28 1.13
N SER A 79 3.27 2.75 1.59
CA SER A 79 2.85 4.15 1.41
C SER A 79 3.82 5.13 2.08
N LEU A 80 4.30 4.82 3.28
CA LEU A 80 5.26 5.65 4.01
C LEU A 80 6.64 5.67 3.34
N LEU A 81 7.12 4.54 2.84
CA LEU A 81 8.40 4.46 2.12
C LEU A 81 8.35 5.20 0.78
N ALA A 82 7.27 5.05 0.01
CA ALA A 82 7.06 5.81 -1.22
C ALA A 82 6.99 7.32 -0.95
N ALA A 83 6.28 7.73 0.11
CA ALA A 83 6.22 9.11 0.55
C ALA A 83 7.59 9.65 1.00
N ALA A 84 8.37 8.85 1.74
CA ALA A 84 9.71 9.22 2.21
C ALA A 84 10.71 9.37 1.06
N LYS A 85 10.71 8.44 0.10
CA LYS A 85 11.56 8.51 -1.11
C LYS A 85 11.28 9.76 -1.94
N ASN A 86 10.04 10.24 -1.91
CA ASN A 86 9.57 11.40 -2.65
C ASN A 86 9.40 12.66 -1.77
N GLU A 87 9.98 12.67 -0.57
CA GLU A 87 10.01 13.82 0.34
C GLU A 87 8.63 14.44 0.67
N GLN A 88 7.59 13.60 0.73
CA GLN A 88 6.22 14.04 1.00
C GLN A 88 5.99 14.32 2.50
N LEU A 89 4.97 15.13 2.79
CA LEU A 89 4.63 15.43 4.18
C LEU A 89 3.82 14.29 4.81
N LEU A 90 4.20 13.90 6.03
CA LEU A 90 3.48 12.89 6.82
C LEU A 90 2.00 13.24 7.01
N TYR A 91 1.70 14.53 7.16
CA TYR A 91 0.32 15.00 7.30
C TYR A 91 -0.52 14.66 6.06
N ASP A 92 0.02 14.89 4.87
CA ASP A 92 -0.72 14.71 3.62
C ASP A 92 -0.93 13.22 3.34
N ILE A 93 0.12 12.38 3.43
CA ILE A 93 -0.01 10.92 3.21
C ILE A 93 -0.92 10.23 4.25
N SER A 94 -0.86 10.63 5.53
CA SER A 94 -1.75 10.05 6.54
C SER A 94 -3.20 10.52 6.42
N THR A 95 -3.41 11.76 5.95
CA THR A 95 -4.75 12.29 5.65
C THR A 95 -5.35 11.58 4.45
N TRP A 96 -4.57 11.45 3.37
CA TRP A 96 -4.95 10.71 2.17
C TRP A 96 -5.30 9.26 2.50
N GLY A 97 -4.42 8.56 3.23
CA GLY A 97 -4.60 7.15 3.55
C GLY A 97 -5.85 6.89 4.39
N GLU A 98 -6.21 7.79 5.30
CA GLU A 98 -7.45 7.72 6.06
C GLU A 98 -8.68 7.98 5.17
N HIS A 99 -8.62 8.98 4.31
CA HIS A 99 -9.73 9.35 3.42
C HIS A 99 -10.02 8.26 2.37
N VAL A 100 -8.98 7.62 1.84
CA VAL A 100 -9.11 6.53 0.86
C VAL A 100 -9.48 5.21 1.53
N GLY A 101 -9.24 5.07 2.84
CA GLY A 101 -9.54 3.85 3.61
C GLY A 101 -8.38 2.86 3.71
N VAL A 102 -7.15 3.29 3.40
CA VAL A 102 -5.93 2.48 3.55
C VAL A 102 -5.69 2.14 5.02
N ALA A 103 -5.66 3.14 5.90
CA ALA A 103 -5.57 2.96 7.34
C ALA A 103 -5.87 4.28 8.08
N SER A 104 -6.17 4.19 9.38
CA SER A 104 -6.33 5.39 10.22
C SER A 104 -5.01 6.15 10.42
N ARG A 105 -5.09 7.46 10.69
CA ARG A 105 -3.90 8.29 11.01
C ARG A 105 -3.09 7.74 12.18
N ALA A 106 -3.76 7.14 13.17
CA ALA A 106 -3.10 6.51 14.31
C ALA A 106 -2.25 5.31 13.87
N THR A 107 -2.68 4.57 12.85
CA THR A 107 -1.92 3.44 12.27
C THR A 107 -0.70 3.94 11.50
N PHE A 108 -0.86 4.98 10.66
CA PHE A 108 0.27 5.66 10.03
C PHE A 108 1.29 6.15 11.06
N SER A 109 0.83 6.79 12.14
CA SER A 109 1.71 7.28 13.21
C SER A 109 2.52 6.15 13.87
N ARG A 110 1.87 5.03 14.21
CA ARG A 110 2.56 3.86 14.81
C ARG A 110 3.57 3.26 13.84
N LYS A 111 3.19 3.03 12.58
CA LYS A 111 4.10 2.47 11.57
C LYS A 111 5.27 3.41 11.29
N LYS A 112 5.03 4.72 11.21
CA LYS A 112 6.10 5.73 11.10
C LYS A 112 7.07 5.64 12.28
N ALA A 113 6.59 5.52 13.51
CA ALA A 113 7.45 5.37 14.68
C ALA A 113 8.30 4.10 14.60
N THR A 114 7.72 2.96 14.21
CA THR A 114 8.47 1.72 13.97
C THR A 114 9.54 1.89 12.89
N LEU A 115 9.24 2.59 11.80
CA LEU A 115 10.20 2.85 10.72
C LEU A 115 11.32 3.79 11.16
N GLU A 116 11.03 4.81 11.97
CA GLU A 116 12.06 5.68 12.57
C GLU A 116 12.94 4.92 13.56
N GLU A 117 12.35 4.10 14.43
CA GLU A 117 13.08 3.27 15.39
C GLU A 117 14.05 2.30 14.70
N GLY A 118 13.66 1.76 13.55
CA GLY A 118 14.52 0.93 12.69
C GLY A 118 15.47 1.71 11.78
N GLY A 119 15.46 3.05 11.80
CA GLY A 119 16.28 3.90 10.94
C GLY A 119 15.89 3.94 9.46
N LEU A 120 14.69 3.45 9.10
CA LEU A 120 14.23 3.42 7.71
C LEU A 120 13.73 4.77 7.22
N ILE A 121 13.15 5.56 8.11
CA ILE A 121 12.61 6.89 7.81
C ILE A 121 13.18 7.88 8.80
N ASP A 122 13.45 9.09 8.34
CA ASP A 122 13.69 10.27 9.15
C ASP A 122 12.61 11.33 8.91
N THR A 123 12.56 12.34 9.79
CA THR A 123 11.67 13.49 9.57
C THR A 123 12.35 14.85 9.72
N GLU A 124 12.03 15.74 8.80
CA GLU A 124 12.45 17.15 8.82
C GLU A 124 11.24 18.04 9.12
N LYS A 125 11.44 19.09 9.94
CA LYS A 125 10.39 20.07 10.24
C LYS A 125 10.26 21.08 9.11
N VAL A 126 9.06 21.16 8.54
CA VAL A 126 8.68 22.14 7.51
C VAL A 126 7.80 23.22 8.13
N PRO A 127 8.24 24.48 8.18
CA PRO A 127 7.42 25.59 8.66
C PRO A 127 6.12 25.74 7.86
N ILE A 128 5.07 26.18 8.53
CA ILE A 128 3.77 26.53 7.93
C ILE A 128 3.30 27.87 8.48
N ASP A 129 2.40 28.54 7.77
CA ASP A 129 1.93 29.89 8.12
C ASP A 129 1.26 29.97 9.49
N VAL A 130 0.50 28.93 9.86
CA VAL A 130 -0.22 28.86 11.13
C VAL A 130 -0.14 27.46 11.71
N GLY A 131 0.30 27.34 12.96
CA GLY A 131 0.28 26.10 13.72
C GLY A 131 1.66 25.49 13.96
N ARG A 132 1.69 24.17 14.14
CA ARG A 132 2.93 23.41 14.35
C ARG A 132 3.56 23.11 12.98
N PRO A 133 4.90 23.16 12.84
CA PRO A 133 5.57 22.69 11.63
C PRO A 133 5.10 21.29 11.24
N ARG A 134 4.96 21.05 9.93
CA ARG A 134 4.69 19.72 9.39
C ARG A 134 5.98 18.91 9.36
N LEU A 135 5.84 17.59 9.22
CA LEU A 135 6.98 16.68 9.10
C LEU A 135 7.08 16.22 7.66
N ARG A 136 8.20 16.51 7.00
CA ARG A 136 8.62 15.89 5.75
C ARG A 136 9.24 14.55 6.07
N LEU A 137 8.84 13.52 5.34
CA LEU A 137 9.42 12.18 5.44
C LEU A 137 10.67 12.10 4.56
N LEU A 138 11.71 11.46 5.05
CA LEU A 138 12.96 11.19 4.34
C LEU A 138 13.34 9.73 4.53
N LEU A 139 14.09 9.12 3.61
CA LEU A 139 14.72 7.83 3.86
C LEU A 139 15.88 8.01 4.85
N GLY A 140 15.90 7.18 5.91
CA GLY A 140 16.81 7.35 7.06
C GLY A 140 18.14 6.59 6.95
N ASP A 141 18.31 5.71 5.97
CA ASP A 141 19.50 4.87 5.82
C ASP A 141 20.05 4.94 4.38
N GLU A 142 21.37 5.05 4.25
CA GLU A 142 22.06 5.12 2.95
C GLU A 142 21.73 3.93 2.05
N ARG A 143 21.55 2.73 2.63
CA ARG A 143 21.17 1.52 1.88
C ARG A 143 19.83 1.67 1.18
N LEU A 144 18.93 2.51 1.70
CA LEU A 144 17.64 2.79 1.08
C LEU A 144 17.78 3.85 -0.04
N HIS A 145 18.74 4.76 0.08
CA HIS A 145 19.04 5.74 -0.98
C HIS A 145 19.70 5.10 -2.20
N GLU A 146 20.59 4.13 -1.96
CA GLU A 146 21.31 3.40 -3.01
C GLU A 146 20.46 2.30 -3.68
N ALA A 147 19.39 1.83 -3.02
CA ALA A 147 18.55 0.76 -3.52
C ALA A 147 17.62 1.21 -4.66
N ASP A 148 17.44 0.31 -5.63
CA ASP A 148 16.39 0.46 -6.63
C ASP A 148 15.00 0.38 -5.96
N THR A 149 14.00 1.00 -6.58
CA THR A 149 12.66 1.14 -5.95
C THR A 149 12.01 -0.21 -5.62
N ASP A 150 12.21 -1.23 -6.44
CA ASP A 150 11.72 -2.60 -6.21
C ASP A 150 12.51 -3.35 -5.13
N GLU A 151 13.75 -2.95 -4.85
CA GLU A 151 14.59 -3.53 -3.80
C GLU A 151 14.32 -2.92 -2.42
N LEU A 152 13.77 -1.70 -2.37
CA LEU A 152 13.50 -0.96 -1.13
C LEU A 152 12.71 -1.77 -0.08
N VAL A 153 11.71 -2.54 -0.52
CA VAL A 153 10.93 -3.39 0.38
C VAL A 153 11.77 -4.51 1.00
N SER A 154 12.67 -5.11 0.21
CA SER A 154 13.56 -6.17 0.66
C SER A 154 14.60 -5.64 1.65
N VAL A 155 15.17 -4.47 1.37
CA VAL A 155 16.12 -3.79 2.26
C VAL A 155 15.42 -3.40 3.56
N ALA A 156 14.24 -2.79 3.47
CA ALA A 156 13.43 -2.41 4.62
C ALA A 156 13.08 -3.61 5.52
N GLY A 157 12.60 -4.71 4.93
CA GLY A 157 12.31 -5.94 5.69
C GLY A 157 13.54 -6.48 6.41
N SER A 158 14.69 -6.51 5.73
CA SER A 158 15.95 -6.97 6.33
C SER A 158 16.40 -6.09 7.51
N MET A 159 16.18 -4.77 7.43
CA MET A 159 16.48 -3.83 8.51
C MET A 159 15.59 -4.05 9.73
N LEU A 160 14.27 -4.19 9.54
CA LEU A 160 13.30 -4.38 10.62
C LEU A 160 13.53 -5.70 11.37
N SER A 161 13.79 -6.80 10.65
CA SER A 161 14.12 -8.08 11.27
C SER A 161 15.41 -8.04 12.10
N THR A 162 16.37 -7.21 11.72
CA THR A 162 17.64 -7.04 12.45
C THR A 162 17.47 -6.16 13.70
N ALA A 163 16.64 -5.11 13.62
CA ALA A 163 16.38 -4.21 14.74
C ALA A 163 15.58 -4.86 15.88
N GLY A 164 14.79 -5.89 15.56
CA GLY A 164 14.03 -6.68 16.55
C GLY A 164 14.80 -7.82 17.22
N SER A 165 16.04 -8.11 16.81
CA SER A 165 16.90 -9.18 17.35
C SER A 165 17.86 -8.67 18.42
#